data_AF-A0A962C4V1-F1
#
_entry.id   AF-A0A962C4V1-F1
#
_cell.length_a   1.000
_cell.length_b   1.000
_cell.length_c   1.000
_cell.angle_alpha   90.00
_cell.angle_beta   90.00
_cell.angle_gamma   90.00
#
_symmetry.space_group_name_H-M   'P 1'
#
loop_
_entity.id
_entity.type
_entity.pdbx_description
1 polymer ?
#
loop_
_entity_poly.entity_id
_entity_poly.type
_entity_poly.pdbx_seq_one_letter_code
_entity_poly.pdbx_strand_id
1 'polypeptide(L)'
;MSAIRAIVTDIEGTTSSISFVKDVLFPYARERLPAFVVTHADKPEVRHWLHEAAREAGLVSASEQEMIELLIGWIDSDRKSTALKALQGMIWQDGYRDSAFRAHIYADAARCLQKWAAMGKTLYVYSSGS
;
A
#
# COMPACT_ATOMS: atom_id res chain seq x y z
N MET A 1 -30.27 -13.21 22.28
CA MET A 1 -28.97 -13.01 21.60
C MET A 1 -28.92 -11.59 21.05
N SER A 2 -27.80 -10.87 21.23
CA SER A 2 -27.64 -9.53 20.64
C SER A 2 -27.60 -9.63 19.12
N ALA A 3 -28.37 -8.80 18.43
CA ALA A 3 -28.29 -8.70 16.97
C ALA A 3 -26.89 -8.18 16.57
N ILE A 4 -26.24 -8.84 15.59
CA ILE A 4 -24.98 -8.36 15.01
C ILE A 4 -25.23 -7.00 14.34
N ARG A 5 -24.45 -5.98 14.67
CA ARG A 5 -24.60 -4.61 14.13
C ARG A 5 -23.53 -4.24 13.09
N ALA A 6 -22.36 -4.86 13.17
CA ALA A 6 -21.24 -4.59 12.30
C ALA A 6 -20.53 -5.89 11.89
N ILE A 7 -19.87 -5.85 10.73
CA ILE A 7 -19.00 -6.89 10.22
C ILE A 7 -17.61 -6.28 10.05
N VAL A 8 -16.59 -6.95 10.59
CA VAL A 8 -15.18 -6.57 10.42
C VAL A 8 -14.52 -7.65 9.57
N THR A 9 -13.95 -7.27 8.43
CA THR A 9 -13.27 -8.20 7.52
C THR A 9 -11.79 -7.90 7.45
N ASP A 10 -10.99 -8.95 7.40
CA ASP A 10 -9.61 -8.88 6.92
C ASP A 10 -9.56 -8.80 5.38
N ILE A 11 -8.40 -8.48 4.82
CA ILE A 11 -8.15 -8.37 3.38
C ILE A 11 -7.53 -9.66 2.84
N GLU A 12 -6.28 -9.93 3.22
CA GLU A 12 -5.44 -10.94 2.59
C GLU A 12 -5.87 -12.36 3.00
N GLY A 13 -6.29 -13.17 2.02
CA GLY A 13 -6.81 -14.51 2.29
C GLY A 13 -8.24 -14.54 2.82
N THR A 14 -8.88 -13.37 2.99
CA THR A 14 -10.27 -13.24 3.45
C THR A 14 -11.16 -12.66 2.36
N THR A 15 -10.94 -11.41 1.93
CA THR A 15 -11.70 -10.79 0.83
C THR A 15 -10.93 -10.77 -0.48
N SER A 16 -9.60 -10.77 -0.40
CA SER A 16 -8.68 -10.61 -1.52
C SER A 16 -7.60 -11.69 -1.50
N SER A 17 -7.00 -11.99 -2.65
CA SER A 17 -5.94 -12.99 -2.72
C SER A 17 -4.67 -12.48 -2.04
N ILE A 18 -4.05 -13.32 -1.21
CA ILE A 18 -2.71 -13.07 -0.64
C ILE A 18 -1.69 -12.82 -1.76
N SER A 19 -1.84 -13.53 -2.88
CA SER A 19 -0.96 -13.40 -4.04
C SER A 19 -1.01 -12.01 -4.68
N PHE A 20 -2.12 -11.26 -4.55
CA PHE A 20 -2.22 -9.95 -5.18
C PHE A 20 -1.23 -8.93 -4.59
N VAL A 21 -1.05 -8.95 -3.27
CA VAL A 21 -0.11 -8.06 -2.60
C VAL A 21 1.32 -8.41 -2.98
N LYS A 22 1.65 -9.70 -2.91
CA LYS A 22 3.00 -10.22 -3.18
C LYS A 22 3.40 -10.15 -4.65
N ASP A 23 2.50 -10.51 -5.56
CA ASP A 23 2.83 -10.73 -6.96
C ASP A 23 2.45 -9.52 -7.85
N VAL A 24 1.69 -8.55 -7.32
CA VAL A 24 1.30 -7.34 -8.07
C VAL A 24 1.76 -6.06 -7.37
N LEU A 25 1.32 -5.80 -6.13
CA LEU A 25 1.56 -4.50 -5.49
C LEU A 25 3.04 -4.25 -5.20
N PHE A 26 3.74 -5.21 -4.59
CA PHE A 26 5.17 -5.05 -4.29
C PHE A 26 6.04 -4.95 -5.56
N PRO A 27 5.90 -5.84 -6.56
CA PRO A 27 6.64 -5.71 -7.82
C PRO A 27 6.36 -4.38 -8.53
N TYR A 28 5.10 -3.93 -8.57
CA TYR A 28 4.74 -2.66 -9.18
C TYR A 28 5.41 -1.47 -8.48
N ALA A 29 5.34 -1.43 -7.14
CA ALA A 29 6.00 -0.36 -6.38
C ALA A 29 7.51 -0.35 -6.62
N ARG A 30 8.15 -1.52 -6.58
CA ARG A 30 9.59 -1.66 -6.82
C ARG A 30 9.99 -1.16 -8.21
N GLU A 31 9.25 -1.53 -9.25
CA GLU A 31 9.51 -1.12 -10.64
C GLU A 31 9.36 0.39 -10.83
N ARG A 32 8.33 1.00 -10.21
CA ARG A 32 7.99 2.41 -10.41
C ARG A 32 8.76 3.37 -9.51
N LEU A 33 9.27 2.89 -8.39
CA LEU A 33 9.92 3.71 -7.36
C LEU A 33 11.01 4.64 -7.91
N PRO A 34 11.97 4.20 -8.76
CA PRO A 34 13.01 5.10 -9.26
C PRO A 34 12.45 6.30 -10.02
N ALA A 35 11.58 6.03 -11.00
CA ALA A 35 10.95 7.08 -11.80
C ALA A 35 10.05 7.98 -10.95
N PHE A 36 9.34 7.42 -9.97
CA PHE A 36 8.50 8.18 -9.04
C PHE A 36 9.34 9.18 -8.24
N VAL A 37 10.45 8.75 -7.66
CA VAL A 37 11.35 9.63 -6.90
C VAL A 37 11.87 10.78 -7.78
N VAL A 38 12.45 10.46 -8.95
CA VAL A 38 12.99 11.46 -9.90
C VAL A 38 11.96 12.51 -10.29
N THR A 39 10.71 12.10 -10.49
CA THR A 39 9.67 12.99 -11.01
C THR A 39 8.88 13.73 -9.92
N HIS A 40 8.94 13.26 -8.66
CA HIS A 40 8.09 13.75 -7.58
C HIS A 40 8.86 14.28 -6.37
N ALA A 41 10.19 14.22 -6.33
CA ALA A 41 11.01 14.65 -5.18
C ALA A 41 10.73 16.09 -4.71
N ASP A 42 10.32 16.99 -5.61
CA ASP A 42 9.98 18.38 -5.26
C ASP A 42 8.60 18.54 -4.60
N LYS A 43 7.73 17.54 -4.68
CA LYS A 43 6.40 17.59 -4.03
C LYS A 43 6.61 17.55 -2.51
N PRO A 44 6.00 18.47 -1.73
CA PRO A 44 6.24 18.56 -0.29
C PRO A 44 6.03 17.25 0.48
N GLU A 45 5.01 16.49 0.10
CA GLU A 45 4.67 15.21 0.74
C GLU A 45 5.70 14.12 0.44
N VAL A 46 6.14 14.00 -0.81
CA VAL A 46 7.17 13.04 -1.21
C VAL A 46 8.50 13.40 -0.57
N ARG A 47 8.87 14.69 -0.59
CA ARG A 47 10.08 15.20 0.07
C ARG A 47 10.09 14.90 1.57
N HIS A 48 8.93 15.04 2.23
CA HIS A 48 8.79 14.68 3.64
C HIS A 48 9.14 13.21 3.88
N TRP A 49 8.56 12.28 3.12
CA TRP A 49 8.82 10.85 3.31
C TRP A 49 10.23 10.43 2.88
N LEU A 50 10.82 11.05 1.86
CA LEU A 50 12.22 10.84 1.51
C LEU A 50 13.15 11.28 2.65
N HIS A 51 12.86 12.42 3.29
CA HIS A 51 13.61 12.88 4.44
C HIS A 51 13.45 11.96 5.66
N GLU A 52 12.24 11.48 5.93
CA GLU A 52 12.01 10.50 7.01
C GLU A 52 12.73 9.17 6.73
N ALA A 53 12.74 8.70 5.49
CA ALA A 53 13.50 7.51 5.10
C ALA A 53 15.02 7.71 5.29
N ALA A 54 15.57 8.87 4.91
CA ALA A 54 16.98 9.20 5.15
C ALA A 54 17.29 9.21 6.65
N ARG A 55 16.41 9.79 7.47
CA ARG A 55 16.54 9.82 8.93
C ARG A 55 16.49 8.42 9.54
N GLU A 56 15.57 7.57 9.09
CA GLU A 56 15.47 6.15 9.49
C GLU A 56 16.70 5.32 9.10
N ALA A 57 17.45 5.76 8.07
CA ALA A 57 18.72 5.17 7.66
C ALA A 57 19.94 5.78 8.37
N GLY A 58 19.77 6.85 9.16
CA GLY A 58 20.87 7.59 9.78
C GLY A 58 21.68 8.44 8.81
N LEU A 59 21.12 8.78 7.64
CA LEU A 59 21.78 9.59 6.62
C LEU A 59 21.52 11.09 6.89
N VAL A 60 22.60 11.87 6.93
CA VAL A 60 22.51 13.34 7.09
C VAL A 60 22.17 14.03 5.77
N SER A 61 22.67 13.48 4.67
CA SER A 61 22.37 13.89 3.32
C SER A 61 22.47 12.67 2.42
N ALA A 62 21.56 12.56 1.46
CA ALA A 62 21.60 11.54 0.43
C ALA A 62 21.22 12.20 -0.89
N SER A 63 21.94 11.85 -1.95
CA SER A 63 21.51 12.11 -3.31
C SER A 63 20.25 11.33 -3.63
N GLU A 64 19.57 11.74 -4.70
CA GLU A 64 18.39 11.06 -5.19
C GLU A 64 18.67 9.57 -5.51
N GLN A 65 19.81 9.29 -6.12
CA GLN A 65 20.24 7.94 -6.47
C GLN A 65 20.46 7.08 -5.23
N GLU A 66 21.12 7.61 -4.19
CA GLU A 66 21.31 6.90 -2.91
C GLU A 66 19.97 6.61 -2.22
N MET A 67 19.01 7.53 -2.30
CA MET A 67 17.65 7.30 -1.78
C MET A 67 16.90 6.21 -2.54
N ILE A 68 17.01 6.17 -3.87
CA ILE A 68 16.41 5.12 -4.70
C ILE A 68 17.00 3.76 -4.32
N GLU A 69 18.33 3.66 -4.23
CA GLU A 69 19.02 2.42 -3.88
C GLU A 69 18.65 1.94 -2.47
N LEU A 70 18.61 2.86 -1.50
CA LEU A 70 18.17 2.58 -0.13
C LEU A 70 16.75 2.00 -0.10
N LEU A 71 15.80 2.66 -0.76
CA LEU A 71 14.40 2.28 -0.74
C LEU A 71 14.16 0.97 -1.50
N ILE A 72 14.86 0.73 -2.64
CA ILE A 72 14.83 -0.57 -3.33
C ILE A 72 15.38 -1.67 -2.43
N GLY A 73 16.51 -1.43 -1.75
CA GLY A 73 17.08 -2.37 -0.80
C GLY A 73 16.12 -2.71 0.34
N TRP A 74 15.36 -1.73 0.82
CA TRP A 74 14.34 -1.95 1.84
C TRP A 74 13.15 -2.77 1.34
N ILE A 75 12.73 -2.58 0.09
CA ILE A 75 11.70 -3.43 -0.53
C ILE A 75 12.20 -4.87 -0.63
N ASP A 76 13.42 -5.05 -1.13
CA ASP A 76 14.02 -6.38 -1.36
C ASP A 76 14.26 -7.13 -0.04
N SER A 77 14.49 -6.41 1.06
CA SER A 77 14.65 -6.99 2.40
C SER A 77 13.35 -7.07 3.22
N ASP A 78 12.19 -6.76 2.65
CA ASP A 78 10.90 -6.64 3.36
C ASP A 78 10.96 -5.79 4.64
N ARG A 79 11.70 -4.67 4.60
CA ARG A 79 11.88 -3.79 5.77
C ARG A 79 10.56 -3.11 6.12
N LYS A 80 10.15 -3.22 7.38
CA LYS A 80 8.95 -2.56 7.92
C LYS A 80 9.26 -1.09 8.27
N SER A 81 9.35 -0.24 7.25
CA SER A 81 9.52 1.21 7.38
C SER A 81 8.20 1.95 7.14
N THR A 82 7.90 2.95 7.97
CA THR A 82 6.72 3.81 7.79
C THR A 82 6.88 4.69 6.56
N ALA A 83 8.06 5.29 6.38
CA ALA A 83 8.35 6.13 5.23
C ALA A 83 8.25 5.37 3.90
N LEU A 84 8.77 4.13 3.86
CA LEU A 84 8.64 3.28 2.68
C LEU A 84 7.18 2.98 2.35
N LYS A 85 6.38 2.58 3.34
CA LYS A 85 4.96 2.29 3.14
C LYS A 85 4.19 3.49 2.60
N ALA A 86 4.49 4.69 3.09
CA ALA A 86 3.85 5.91 2.60
C ALA A 86 4.18 6.16 1.11
N LEU A 87 5.46 6.05 0.72
CA LEU A 87 5.88 6.20 -0.67
C LEU A 87 5.28 5.11 -1.59
N GLN A 88 5.25 3.86 -1.13
CA GLN A 88 4.57 2.77 -1.85
C GLN A 88 3.07 3.06 -2.02
N GLY A 89 2.40 3.59 -0.99
CA GLY A 89 1.00 4.00 -1.03
C GLY A 89 0.72 5.03 -2.13
N MET A 90 1.59 6.04 -2.26
CA MET A 90 1.47 7.06 -3.31
C MET A 90 1.63 6.46 -4.71
N ILE A 91 2.62 5.57 -4.90
CA ILE A 91 2.84 4.86 -6.16
C ILE A 91 1.63 3.99 -6.51
N TRP A 92 1.05 3.29 -5.53
CA TRP A 92 -0.14 2.47 -5.75
C TRP A 92 -1.37 3.32 -6.06
N GLN A 93 -1.52 4.48 -5.43
CA GLN A 93 -2.61 5.41 -5.72
C GLN A 93 -2.57 5.84 -7.19
N ASP A 94 -1.39 6.15 -7.73
CA ASP A 94 -1.20 6.44 -9.15
C ASP A 94 -1.53 5.22 -10.01
N GLY A 95 -1.06 4.02 -9.64
CA GLY A 95 -1.37 2.78 -10.35
C GLY A 95 -2.87 2.45 -10.39
N TYR A 96 -3.61 2.66 -9.30
CA TYR A 96 -5.07 2.49 -9.27
C TYR A 96 -5.79 3.54 -10.12
N ARG A 97 -5.38 4.80 -10.03
CA ARG A 97 -5.97 5.90 -10.83
C ARG A 97 -5.78 5.65 -12.32
N ASP A 98 -4.60 5.17 -12.71
CA ASP A 98 -4.24 4.93 -14.11
C ASP A 98 -4.68 3.53 -14.59
N SER A 99 -5.40 2.78 -13.74
CA SER A 99 -5.90 1.42 -14.02
C SER A 99 -4.79 0.42 -14.41
N ALA A 100 -3.56 0.61 -13.92
CA ALA A 100 -2.43 -0.28 -14.14
C ALA A 100 -2.67 -1.68 -13.55
N PHE A 101 -3.48 -1.77 -12.50
CA PHE A 101 -3.97 -3.01 -11.91
C PHE A 101 -5.34 -2.78 -11.26
N ARG A 102 -6.02 -3.88 -10.93
CA ARG A 102 -7.29 -3.86 -10.19
C ARG A 102 -7.17 -4.78 -8.99
N ALA A 103 -7.67 -4.32 -7.85
CA ALA A 103 -7.72 -5.13 -6.65
C ALA A 103 -8.55 -6.39 -6.91
N HIS A 104 -7.98 -7.55 -6.62
CA HIS A 104 -8.71 -8.81 -6.66
C HIS A 104 -9.66 -8.88 -5.46
N ILE A 105 -10.94 -9.17 -5.70
CA ILE A 105 -11.89 -9.56 -4.66
C ILE A 105 -12.53 -10.89 -5.03
N TYR A 106 -12.65 -11.82 -4.07
CA TYR A 106 -13.37 -13.07 -4.33
C TYR A 106 -14.85 -12.78 -4.61
N ALA A 107 -15.43 -13.51 -5.57
CA ALA A 107 -16.79 -13.27 -6.02
C ALA A 107 -17.83 -13.48 -4.91
N ASP A 108 -17.61 -14.43 -4.01
CA ASP A 108 -18.44 -14.65 -2.83
C ASP A 108 -18.23 -13.57 -1.76
N ALA A 109 -17.00 -13.12 -1.52
CA ALA A 109 -16.72 -12.00 -0.62
C ALA A 109 -17.47 -10.74 -1.09
N ALA A 110 -17.40 -10.40 -2.38
CA ALA A 110 -18.12 -9.26 -2.96
C ALA A 110 -19.63 -9.36 -2.76
N ARG A 111 -20.23 -10.53 -3.06
CA ARG A 111 -21.67 -10.76 -2.85
C ARG A 111 -22.08 -10.65 -1.39
N CYS A 112 -21.29 -11.20 -0.47
CA CYS A 112 -21.57 -11.14 0.97
C CYS A 112 -21.51 -9.71 1.51
N LEU A 113 -20.49 -8.93 1.12
CA LEU A 113 -20.36 -7.52 1.50
C LEU A 113 -21.57 -6.71 1.03
N GLN A 114 -22.00 -6.89 -0.23
CA GLN A 114 -23.20 -6.24 -0.77
C GLN A 114 -24.46 -6.63 0.01
N LYS A 115 -24.61 -7.92 0.34
CA LYS A 115 -25.75 -8.42 1.11
C LYS A 115 -25.79 -7.83 2.52
N TRP A 116 -24.66 -7.76 3.22
CA TRP A 116 -24.60 -7.20 4.58
C TRP A 116 -24.86 -5.69 4.60
N ALA A 117 -24.34 -4.96 3.60
CA ALA A 117 -24.64 -3.54 3.44
C ALA A 117 -26.14 -3.31 3.21
N ALA A 118 -26.78 -4.11 2.34
CA ALA A 118 -28.22 -4.03 2.10
C ALA A 118 -29.08 -4.37 3.33
N MET A 119 -28.53 -5.12 4.28
CA MET A 119 -29.15 -5.42 5.58
C MET A 119 -28.93 -4.33 6.64
N GLY A 120 -28.29 -3.21 6.28
CA GLY A 120 -27.99 -2.11 7.19
C GLY A 120 -26.88 -2.43 8.20
N LYS A 121 -26.01 -3.41 7.92
CA LYS A 121 -24.82 -3.67 8.74
C LYS A 121 -23.72 -2.69 8.39
N THR A 122 -23.05 -2.16 9.40
CA THR A 122 -21.82 -1.38 9.17
C THR A 122 -20.68 -2.32 8.81
N LEU A 123 -19.93 -1.99 7.75
CA LEU A 123 -18.78 -2.77 7.29
C LEU A 123 -17.49 -2.03 7.64
N TYR A 124 -16.55 -2.75 8.24
CA TYR A 124 -15.21 -2.26 8.56
C TYR A 124 -14.15 -3.21 8.03
N VAL A 125 -12.98 -2.67 7.73
CA VAL A 125 -11.80 -3.44 7.35
C VAL A 125 -10.76 -3.33 8.45
N TYR A 126 -10.13 -4.45 8.79
CA TYR A 126 -8.99 -4.50 9.70
C TYR A 126 -7.86 -5.29 9.03
N SER A 127 -6.77 -4.60 8.68
CA SER A 127 -5.63 -5.19 7.95
C SER A 127 -4.33 -4.49 8.34
N SER A 128 -3.20 -5.11 8.02
CA SER A 128 -1.85 -4.60 8.30
C SER A 128 -1.34 -3.59 7.26
N GLY A 129 -2.01 -3.52 6.11
CA GLY A 129 -1.80 -2.50 5.09
C GLY A 129 -2.29 -1.12 5.56
N SER A 130 -1.54 -0.08 5.20
CA SER A 130 -1.86 1.33 5.46
C SER A 130 -2.72 1.94 4.36
#